data_AF-A0A921KIV5-F1
#
_entry.id   AF-A0A921KIV5-F1
#
_cell.length_a   1.000
_cell.length_b   1.000
_cell.length_c   1.000
_cell.angle_alpha   90.00
_cell.angle_beta   90.00
_cell.angle_gamma   90.00
#
_symmetry.space_group_name_H-M   'P 1'
#
loop_
_entity.id
_entity.type
_entity.pdbx_description
1 polymer ?
#
loop_
_entity_poly.entity_id
_entity_poly.type
_entity_poly.pdbx_seq_one_letter_code
_entity_poly.pdbx_strand_id
1 'polypeptide(L)'
;GGHLAIYPNSKAKYNSHDNVIIGNVALYGATSGEVYVNGLAGERFAVRNSGAIAIVEGCGDHGLEYMTGGKVVILGKTGKNLAAGMSGGIAYVLDQDHDLDKRLNKEMVLMEEVTNSQDQDELYDLINKHFKATASPFAKTILNDYINWLPHFKKLVPKDYQKIMTIIKEYEDRGYPLEAAKLEAFNRMHGIKEEYHG
;
A
#
# COMPACT_ATOMS: atom_id res chain seq x y z
N GLY A 1 14.41 8.27 5.74
CA GLY A 1 13.40 9.30 6.03
C GLY A 1 13.15 9.42 7.51
N GLY A 2 12.28 10.35 7.92
CA GLY A 2 11.86 10.52 9.32
C GLY A 2 10.72 9.59 9.71
N HIS A 3 10.31 9.68 10.98
CA HIS A 3 9.15 8.98 11.53
C HIS A 3 8.14 10.00 12.05
N LEU A 4 6.88 9.92 11.62
CA LEU A 4 5.80 10.80 12.03
C LEU A 4 4.62 10.00 12.57
N ALA A 5 4.14 10.36 13.75
CA ALA A 5 2.92 9.79 14.32
C ALA A 5 1.94 10.92 14.65
N ILE A 6 0.71 10.81 14.15
CA ILE A 6 -0.35 11.80 14.30
C ILE A 6 -1.55 11.06 14.89
N TYR A 7 -2.00 11.54 16.04
CA TYR A 7 -3.07 10.92 16.81
C TYR A 7 -3.79 11.99 17.63
N PRO A 8 -5.08 11.76 17.96
CA PRO A 8 -5.85 12.71 18.74
C PRO A 8 -5.27 12.88 20.16
N ASN A 9 -5.59 14.01 20.79
CA ASN A 9 -5.33 14.20 22.22
C ASN A 9 -6.01 13.10 23.03
N SER A 10 -5.38 12.61 24.11
CA SER A 10 -5.93 11.56 24.98
C SER A 10 -7.27 11.92 25.64
N LYS A 11 -7.64 13.21 25.67
CA LYS A 11 -8.93 13.71 26.17
C LYS A 11 -10.00 13.86 25.08
N ALA A 12 -9.69 13.57 23.81
CA ALA A 12 -10.66 13.61 22.74
C ALA A 12 -11.80 12.62 23.02
N LYS A 13 -13.05 13.06 22.81
CA LYS A 13 -14.25 12.25 23.03
C LYS A 13 -14.86 11.68 21.74
N TYR A 14 -14.32 12.07 20.59
CA TYR A 14 -14.73 11.56 19.28
C TYR A 14 -13.91 10.32 18.92
N ASN A 15 -14.47 9.47 18.07
CA ASN A 15 -13.74 8.35 17.49
C ASN A 15 -12.83 8.86 16.37
N SER A 16 -11.51 8.74 16.52
CA SER A 16 -10.56 9.19 15.49
C SER A 16 -10.76 8.50 14.14
N HIS A 17 -11.18 7.24 14.16
CA HIS A 17 -11.46 6.45 12.95
C HIS A 17 -12.47 7.10 12.01
N ASP A 18 -13.38 7.90 12.57
CA ASP A 18 -14.46 8.55 11.83
C ASP A 18 -14.16 10.04 11.53
N ASN A 19 -12.96 10.54 11.87
CA ASN A 19 -12.65 11.97 11.84
C ASN A 19 -11.37 12.28 11.07
N VAL A 20 -11.41 13.36 10.27
CA VAL A 20 -10.24 13.86 9.53
C VAL A 20 -9.25 14.53 10.48
N ILE A 21 -8.01 14.05 10.50
CA ILE A 21 -6.94 14.57 11.35
C ILE A 21 -5.73 15.09 10.57
N ILE A 22 -5.61 14.73 9.29
CA ILE A 22 -4.63 15.30 8.36
C ILE A 22 -5.30 15.78 7.08
N GLY A 23 -4.78 16.86 6.51
CA GLY A 23 -5.34 17.50 5.33
C GLY A 23 -5.07 16.76 4.02
N ASN A 24 -5.33 17.46 2.92
CA ASN A 24 -5.14 16.95 1.57
C ASN A 24 -3.64 16.87 1.19
N VAL A 25 -3.31 16.05 0.19
CA VAL A 25 -1.98 16.01 -0.44
C VAL A 25 -0.85 15.61 0.54
N ALA A 26 -1.21 14.97 1.66
CA ALA A 26 -0.24 14.47 2.62
C ALA A 26 0.68 13.43 1.95
N LEU A 27 1.99 13.53 2.25
CA LEU A 27 3.06 12.67 1.71
C LEU A 27 3.34 12.84 0.22
N TYR A 28 3.03 14.00 -0.35
CA TYR A 28 3.37 14.31 -1.74
C TYR A 28 4.84 14.07 -2.06
N GLY A 29 5.10 13.16 -3.00
CA GLY A 29 6.46 12.89 -3.47
C GLY A 29 7.39 12.29 -2.43
N ALA A 30 6.87 11.72 -1.34
CA ALA A 30 7.69 11.16 -0.28
C ALA A 30 8.57 10.01 -0.81
N THR A 31 9.87 10.05 -0.52
CA THR A 31 10.84 9.08 -1.03
C THR A 31 11.31 8.05 0.00
N SER A 32 11.11 8.34 1.30
CA SER A 32 11.43 7.43 2.40
C SER A 32 10.81 7.94 3.70
N GLY A 33 10.81 7.10 4.74
CA GLY A 33 10.27 7.43 6.07
C GLY A 33 8.98 6.69 6.36
N GLU A 34 8.48 6.86 7.58
CA GLU A 34 7.29 6.17 8.09
C GLU A 34 6.30 7.18 8.67
N VAL A 35 5.02 7.05 8.32
CA VAL A 35 3.95 7.92 8.80
C VAL A 35 2.77 7.11 9.31
N TYR A 36 2.30 7.43 10.51
CA TYR A 36 1.23 6.72 11.21
C TYR A 36 0.14 7.71 11.61
N VAL A 37 -1.08 7.50 11.14
CA VAL A 37 -2.19 8.46 11.24
C VAL A 37 -3.40 7.77 11.86
N ASN A 38 -3.63 7.99 13.15
CA ASN A 38 -4.80 7.49 13.87
C ASN A 38 -5.99 8.40 13.59
N GLY A 39 -6.57 8.21 12.41
CA GLY A 39 -7.74 8.90 11.88
C GLY A 39 -7.69 9.06 10.37
N LEU A 40 -8.65 9.82 9.82
CA LEU A 40 -8.82 9.96 8.37
C LEU A 40 -7.87 11.02 7.78
N ALA A 41 -7.40 10.76 6.57
CA ALA A 41 -6.77 11.75 5.71
C ALA A 41 -7.78 12.41 4.77
N GLY A 42 -7.46 13.63 4.33
CA GLY A 42 -8.16 14.28 3.23
C GLY A 42 -7.92 13.59 1.87
N GLU A 43 -8.18 14.34 0.80
CA GLU A 43 -8.00 13.89 -0.58
C GLU A 43 -6.51 13.78 -0.97
N ARG A 44 -6.22 12.99 -2.00
CA ARG A 44 -4.86 12.80 -2.56
C ARG A 44 -3.84 12.36 -1.51
N PHE A 45 -4.26 11.54 -0.56
CA PHE A 45 -3.33 10.94 0.39
C PHE A 45 -2.27 10.10 -0.32
N ALA A 46 -0.99 10.30 0.01
CA ALA A 46 0.15 9.59 -0.58
C ALA A 46 0.27 9.73 -2.11
N VAL A 47 -0.19 10.85 -2.65
CA VAL A 47 0.01 11.19 -4.07
C VAL A 47 1.51 11.22 -4.41
N ARG A 48 1.92 10.56 -5.50
CA ARG A 48 3.33 10.43 -5.91
C ARG A 48 4.27 9.85 -4.85
N ASN A 49 3.75 9.11 -3.86
CA ASN A 49 4.61 8.39 -2.93
C ASN A 49 5.54 7.46 -3.72
N SER A 50 6.84 7.58 -3.47
CA SER A 50 7.91 6.88 -4.19
C SER A 50 8.75 5.98 -3.27
N GLY A 51 8.43 5.93 -1.96
CA GLY A 51 9.21 5.09 -1.04
C GLY A 51 8.88 5.22 0.45
N ALA A 52 7.92 6.06 0.85
CA ALA A 52 7.49 6.12 2.23
C ALA A 52 6.54 4.97 2.60
N ILE A 53 6.60 4.58 3.87
CA ILE A 53 5.62 3.70 4.51
C ILE A 53 4.57 4.57 5.18
N ALA A 54 3.29 4.31 4.94
CA ALA A 54 2.21 5.06 5.57
C ALA A 54 1.08 4.16 6.06
N ILE A 55 0.56 4.41 7.25
CA ILE A 55 -0.64 3.75 7.78
C ILE A 55 -1.63 4.83 8.20
N VAL A 56 -2.85 4.74 7.68
CA VAL A 56 -3.94 5.68 7.91
C VAL A 56 -5.26 4.93 8.12
N GLU A 57 -6.21 5.52 8.84
CA GLU A 57 -7.50 4.88 9.12
C GLU A 57 -8.58 5.13 8.05
N GLY A 58 -8.24 5.87 6.99
CA GLY A 58 -9.07 6.11 5.82
C GLY A 58 -8.60 7.34 5.06
N CYS A 59 -9.08 7.55 3.85
CA CYS A 59 -8.73 8.73 3.06
C CYS A 59 -9.85 9.19 2.13
N GLY A 60 -9.76 10.44 1.69
CA GLY A 60 -10.65 10.99 0.66
C GLY A 60 -10.35 10.46 -0.76
N ASP A 61 -10.88 11.18 -1.75
CA ASP A 61 -10.74 10.86 -3.17
C ASP A 61 -9.27 10.93 -3.63
N HIS A 62 -8.94 10.19 -4.69
CA HIS A 62 -7.62 10.17 -5.33
C HIS A 62 -6.47 9.73 -4.41
N GLY A 63 -6.74 8.94 -3.37
CA GLY A 63 -5.67 8.32 -2.59
C GLY A 63 -4.74 7.48 -3.48
N LEU A 64 -3.44 7.46 -3.18
CA LEU A 64 -2.39 6.72 -3.88
C LEU A 64 -2.16 7.14 -5.34
N GLU A 65 -2.72 8.28 -5.77
CA GLU A 65 -2.61 8.74 -7.15
C GLU A 65 -1.13 8.90 -7.54
N TYR A 66 -0.74 8.35 -8.70
CA TYR A 66 0.64 8.38 -9.20
C TYR A 66 1.70 7.79 -8.25
N MET A 67 1.32 6.94 -7.29
CA MET A 67 2.28 6.25 -6.44
C MET A 67 3.20 5.35 -7.27
N THR A 68 4.51 5.49 -7.06
CA THR A 68 5.57 4.78 -7.79
C THR A 68 6.43 3.91 -6.88
N GLY A 69 6.21 3.93 -5.57
CA GLY A 69 6.95 3.14 -4.60
C GLY A 69 6.47 3.35 -3.17
N GLY A 70 7.02 2.55 -2.25
CA GLY A 70 6.62 2.55 -0.85
C GLY A 70 5.50 1.57 -0.52
N LYS A 71 5.00 1.65 0.72
CA LYS A 71 3.93 0.78 1.22
C LYS A 71 2.87 1.61 1.92
N VAL A 72 1.60 1.40 1.62
CA VAL A 72 0.51 2.14 2.27
C VAL A 72 -0.54 1.17 2.81
N VAL A 73 -0.92 1.32 4.08
CA VAL A 73 -2.06 0.60 4.67
C VAL A 73 -3.18 1.59 4.96
N ILE A 74 -4.37 1.30 4.46
CA ILE A 74 -5.58 2.08 4.71
C ILE A 74 -6.55 1.19 5.50
N LEU A 75 -6.72 1.48 6.79
CA LEU A 75 -7.53 0.70 7.71
C LEU A 75 -9.03 1.05 7.66
N GLY A 76 -9.52 1.71 6.62
CA GLY A 76 -10.91 2.10 6.54
C GLY A 76 -11.30 2.64 5.17
N LYS A 77 -12.36 3.46 5.15
CA LYS A 77 -12.95 3.91 3.88
C LYS A 77 -11.99 4.81 3.08
N THR A 78 -11.99 4.59 1.78
CA THR A 78 -11.35 5.41 0.75
C THR A 78 -12.39 6.19 -0.06
N GLY A 79 -11.96 7.29 -0.67
CA GLY A 79 -12.76 7.99 -1.68
C GLY A 79 -12.67 7.36 -3.07
N LYS A 80 -13.20 8.08 -4.06
CA LYS A 80 -13.23 7.66 -5.47
C LYS A 80 -11.86 7.75 -6.13
N ASN A 81 -11.72 7.02 -7.25
CA ASN A 81 -10.54 7.03 -8.12
C ASN A 81 -9.24 6.70 -7.37
N LEU A 82 -9.33 5.80 -6.40
CA LEU A 82 -8.18 5.30 -5.63
C LEU A 82 -7.18 4.63 -6.57
N ALA A 83 -5.88 4.84 -6.34
CA ALA A 83 -4.76 4.24 -7.07
C ALA A 83 -4.69 4.58 -8.57
N ALA A 84 -5.33 5.67 -9.00
CA ALA A 84 -5.21 6.16 -10.37
C ALA A 84 -3.74 6.49 -10.71
N GLY A 85 -3.24 5.94 -11.82
CA GLY A 85 -1.84 6.12 -12.22
C GLY A 85 -0.81 5.48 -11.28
N MET A 86 -1.22 4.65 -10.32
CA MET A 86 -0.30 3.93 -9.43
C MET A 86 0.48 2.89 -10.25
N SER A 87 1.78 3.15 -10.43
CA SER A 87 2.69 2.34 -11.24
C SER A 87 3.73 1.58 -10.43
N GLY A 88 3.84 1.85 -9.12
CA GLY A 88 4.78 1.18 -8.23
C GLY A 88 4.35 1.17 -6.77
N GLY A 89 4.97 0.30 -5.96
CA GLY A 89 4.66 0.10 -4.55
C GLY A 89 3.52 -0.88 -4.28
N ILE A 90 3.17 -1.04 -3.00
CA ILE A 90 2.11 -1.95 -2.53
C ILE A 90 1.16 -1.15 -1.64
N ALA A 91 -0.15 -1.37 -1.79
CA ALA A 91 -1.11 -0.89 -0.80
C ALA A 91 -1.99 -2.00 -0.27
N TYR A 92 -2.31 -1.96 1.02
CA TYR A 92 -3.30 -2.82 1.66
C TYR A 92 -4.48 -1.96 2.08
N VAL A 93 -5.69 -2.34 1.68
CA VAL A 93 -6.90 -1.56 1.95
C VAL A 93 -7.91 -2.46 2.64
N LEU A 94 -8.42 -2.02 3.79
CA LEU A 94 -9.51 -2.70 4.47
C LEU A 94 -10.85 -2.40 3.78
N ASP A 95 -11.43 -3.41 3.15
CA ASP A 95 -12.69 -3.36 2.40
C ASP A 95 -13.81 -4.10 3.14
N GLN A 96 -14.22 -3.57 4.29
CA GLN A 96 -15.29 -4.14 5.12
C GLN A 96 -16.63 -4.29 4.38
N ASP A 97 -16.96 -3.31 3.52
CA ASP A 97 -18.25 -3.23 2.84
C ASP A 97 -18.25 -3.98 1.49
N HIS A 98 -17.14 -4.62 1.10
CA HIS A 98 -16.96 -5.29 -0.19
C HIS A 98 -17.32 -4.40 -1.40
N ASP A 99 -16.98 -3.11 -1.30
CA ASP A 99 -17.37 -2.08 -2.26
C ASP A 99 -16.18 -1.30 -2.85
N LEU A 100 -14.95 -1.62 -2.43
CA LEU A 100 -13.72 -0.99 -2.91
C LEU A 100 -13.64 -0.98 -4.44
N ASP A 101 -14.13 -2.04 -5.08
CA ASP A 101 -14.20 -2.19 -6.52
C ASP A 101 -14.88 -1.02 -7.25
N LYS A 102 -15.87 -0.36 -6.61
CA LYS A 102 -16.60 0.80 -7.16
C LYS A 102 -15.80 2.10 -7.08
N ARG A 103 -14.77 2.13 -6.24
CA ARG A 103 -13.94 3.30 -5.91
C ARG A 103 -12.54 3.22 -6.53
N LEU A 104 -12.11 2.00 -6.87
CA LEU A 104 -10.80 1.69 -7.40
C LEU A 104 -10.67 2.13 -8.87
N ASN A 105 -9.57 2.81 -9.21
CA ASN A 105 -9.14 2.92 -10.59
C ASN A 105 -8.33 1.68 -10.96
N LYS A 106 -8.86 0.85 -11.86
CA LYS A 106 -8.27 -0.46 -12.22
C LYS A 106 -7.40 -0.41 -13.47
N GLU A 107 -7.09 0.78 -13.98
CA GLU A 107 -6.33 0.92 -15.23
C GLU A 107 -4.96 0.26 -15.10
N MET A 108 -4.22 0.60 -14.03
CA MET A 108 -2.84 0.16 -13.82
C MET A 108 -2.63 -0.82 -12.67
N VAL A 109 -3.62 -1.01 -11.78
CA VAL A 109 -3.49 -1.89 -10.61
C VAL A 109 -4.37 -3.12 -10.70
N LEU A 110 -3.96 -4.16 -9.97
CA LEU A 110 -4.72 -5.36 -9.65
C LEU A 110 -5.09 -5.32 -8.18
N MET A 111 -6.28 -5.85 -7.89
CA MET A 111 -6.77 -6.05 -6.54
C MET A 111 -6.75 -7.54 -6.24
N GLU A 112 -6.05 -7.92 -5.19
CA GLU A 112 -5.82 -9.32 -4.79
C GLU A 112 -6.24 -9.57 -3.35
N GLU A 113 -6.54 -10.82 -3.04
CA GLU A 113 -6.71 -11.28 -1.66
C GLU A 113 -5.35 -11.47 -0.98
N VAL A 114 -5.27 -11.16 0.32
CA VAL A 114 -4.04 -11.33 1.12
C VAL A 114 -3.88 -12.79 1.57
N THR A 115 -3.48 -13.66 0.65
CA THR A 115 -3.50 -15.12 0.85
C THR A 115 -2.16 -15.75 1.16
N ASN A 116 -1.04 -15.15 0.73
CA ASN A 116 0.29 -15.68 1.04
C ASN A 116 0.77 -15.20 2.41
N SER A 117 1.53 -16.03 3.11
CA SER A 117 1.99 -15.76 4.48
C SER A 117 2.88 -14.53 4.58
N GLN A 118 3.70 -14.25 3.56
CA GLN A 118 4.60 -13.10 3.58
C GLN A 118 3.83 -11.76 3.63
N ASP A 119 2.79 -11.62 2.79
CA ASP A 119 1.94 -10.44 2.81
C ASP A 119 1.13 -10.35 4.11
N GLN A 120 0.69 -11.48 4.66
CA GLN A 120 -0.01 -11.54 5.95
C GLN A 120 0.86 -11.06 7.11
N ASP A 121 2.11 -11.53 7.18
CA ASP A 121 3.06 -11.13 8.21
C ASP A 121 3.45 -9.65 8.06
N GLU A 122 3.68 -9.20 6.82
CA GLU A 122 4.00 -7.80 6.53
C GLU A 122 2.85 -6.86 6.94
N LEU A 123 1.61 -7.19 6.57
CA LEU A 123 0.45 -6.40 6.94
C LEU A 123 0.27 -6.37 8.46
N TYR A 124 0.44 -7.50 9.15
CA TYR A 124 0.40 -7.54 10.62
C TYR A 124 1.44 -6.60 11.23
N ASP A 125 2.68 -6.65 10.75
CA ASP A 125 3.78 -5.82 11.24
C ASP A 125 3.52 -4.32 11.03
N LEU A 126 2.98 -3.94 9.86
CA LEU A 126 2.61 -2.55 9.57
C LEU A 126 1.52 -2.03 10.51
N ILE A 127 0.47 -2.84 10.75
CA ILE A 127 -0.61 -2.49 11.69
C ILE A 127 -0.09 -2.44 13.13
N ASN A 128 0.80 -3.36 13.52
CA ASN A 128 1.41 -3.38 14.84
C ASN A 128 2.31 -2.16 15.07
N LYS A 129 3.10 -1.77 14.08
CA LYS A 129 3.87 -0.51 14.13
C LYS A 129 2.94 0.70 14.29
N HIS A 130 1.83 0.73 13.56
CA HIS A 130 0.83 1.78 13.69
C HIS A 130 0.21 1.83 15.10
N PHE A 131 -0.17 0.69 15.65
CA PHE A 131 -0.66 0.61 17.03
C PHE A 131 0.38 1.10 18.04
N LYS A 132 1.64 0.67 17.93
CA LYS A 132 2.73 1.11 18.81
C LYS A 132 2.99 2.61 18.72
N ALA A 133 2.90 3.19 17.52
CA ALA A 133 3.18 4.60 17.27
C ALA A 133 2.04 5.53 17.71
N THR A 134 0.78 5.04 17.70
CA THR A 134 -0.41 5.92 17.84
C THR A 134 -1.40 5.51 18.92
N ALA A 135 -1.20 4.33 19.53
CA ALA A 135 -2.16 3.67 20.40
C ALA A 135 -3.58 3.55 19.80
N SER A 136 -3.68 3.44 18.47
CA SER A 136 -4.96 3.34 17.75
C SER A 136 -5.86 2.22 18.32
N PRO A 137 -7.06 2.56 18.82
CA PRO A 137 -8.02 1.55 19.26
C PRO A 137 -8.45 0.62 18.13
N PHE A 138 -8.58 1.14 16.91
CA PHE A 138 -9.02 0.36 15.75
C PHE A 138 -7.93 -0.62 15.30
N ALA A 139 -6.67 -0.19 15.24
CA ALA A 139 -5.54 -1.07 14.98
C ALA A 139 -5.45 -2.19 16.03
N LYS A 140 -5.69 -1.87 17.30
CA LYS A 140 -5.74 -2.87 18.37
C LYS A 140 -6.84 -3.91 18.15
N THR A 141 -8.04 -3.47 17.74
CA THR A 141 -9.15 -4.38 17.41
C THR A 141 -8.76 -5.34 16.29
N ILE A 142 -8.12 -4.84 15.22
CA ILE A 142 -7.64 -5.69 14.13
C ILE A 142 -6.61 -6.69 14.62
N LEU A 143 -5.59 -6.25 15.37
CA LEU A 143 -4.51 -7.12 15.85
C LEU A 143 -4.99 -8.21 16.80
N ASN A 144 -6.01 -7.94 17.62
CA ASN A 144 -6.58 -8.90 18.56
C ASN A 144 -7.32 -10.05 17.85
N ASP A 145 -7.83 -9.82 16.64
CA ASP A 145 -8.61 -10.81 15.88
C ASP A 145 -8.15 -10.89 14.41
N TYR A 146 -6.84 -10.81 14.20
CA TYR A 146 -6.25 -10.55 12.90
C TYR A 146 -6.67 -11.56 11.82
N ILE A 147 -6.77 -12.84 12.18
CA ILE A 147 -7.14 -13.92 11.26
C ILE A 147 -8.56 -13.71 10.69
N ASN A 148 -9.50 -13.21 11.50
CA ASN A 148 -10.86 -12.93 11.04
C ASN A 148 -10.96 -11.61 10.27
N TRP A 149 -10.07 -10.66 10.54
CA TRP A 149 -9.98 -9.41 9.79
C TRP A 149 -9.32 -9.58 8.41
N LEU A 150 -8.41 -10.54 8.28
CA LEU A 150 -7.59 -10.73 7.09
C LEU A 150 -8.38 -10.87 5.78
N PRO A 151 -9.50 -11.63 5.70
CA PRO A 151 -10.31 -11.73 4.46
C PRO A 151 -10.92 -10.41 3.98
N HIS A 152 -10.98 -9.39 4.84
CA HIS A 152 -11.48 -8.07 4.47
C HIS A 152 -10.39 -7.16 3.87
N PHE A 153 -9.12 -7.56 3.94
CA PHE A 153 -8.04 -6.78 3.32
C PHE A 153 -7.88 -7.15 1.85
N LYS A 154 -7.70 -6.12 1.03
CA LYS A 154 -7.30 -6.23 -0.37
C LYS A 154 -5.90 -5.67 -0.55
N LYS A 155 -5.07 -6.40 -1.29
CA LYS A 155 -3.76 -5.94 -1.75
C LYS A 155 -3.91 -5.29 -3.11
N LEU A 156 -3.39 -4.09 -3.26
CA LEU A 156 -3.28 -3.38 -4.52
C LEU A 156 -1.83 -3.41 -4.99
N VAL A 157 -1.62 -3.94 -6.19
CA VAL A 157 -0.30 -4.00 -6.85
C VAL A 157 -0.39 -3.54 -8.30
N PRO A 158 0.60 -2.82 -8.82
CA PRO A 158 0.65 -2.45 -10.23
C PRO A 158 0.73 -3.70 -11.13
N LYS A 159 -0.02 -3.70 -12.24
CA LYS A 159 -0.04 -4.78 -13.24
C LYS A 159 1.35 -5.06 -13.79
N ASP A 160 2.13 -4.02 -14.09
CA ASP A 160 3.46 -4.17 -14.67
C ASP A 160 4.47 -4.70 -13.65
N TYR A 161 4.28 -4.40 -12.36
CA TYR A 161 5.04 -5.02 -11.29
C TYR A 161 4.77 -6.53 -11.19
N GLN A 162 3.53 -6.98 -11.36
CA GLN A 162 3.27 -8.42 -11.42
C GLN A 162 3.91 -9.08 -12.63
N LYS A 163 3.74 -8.48 -13.83
CA LYS A 163 4.34 -9.01 -15.05
C LYS A 163 5.84 -9.16 -14.92
N ILE A 164 6.53 -8.15 -14.39
CA ILE A 164 7.99 -8.22 -14.22
C ILE A 164 8.37 -9.31 -13.22
N MET A 165 7.65 -9.46 -12.11
CA MET A 165 7.90 -10.53 -11.13
C MET A 165 7.67 -11.93 -11.70
N THR A 166 6.64 -12.12 -12.52
CA THR A 166 6.40 -13.38 -13.23
C THR A 166 7.57 -13.70 -14.16
N ILE A 167 8.03 -12.71 -14.93
CA ILE A 167 9.15 -12.90 -15.85
C ILE A 167 10.46 -13.18 -15.08
N ILE A 168 10.73 -12.49 -13.96
CA ILE A 168 11.89 -12.76 -13.10
C ILE A 168 11.88 -14.22 -12.66
N LYS A 169 10.75 -14.71 -12.15
CA LYS A 169 10.60 -16.09 -11.72
C LYS A 169 10.83 -17.09 -12.86
N GLU A 170 10.32 -16.81 -14.06
CA GLU A 170 10.59 -17.64 -15.25
C GLU A 170 12.08 -17.76 -15.56
N TYR A 171 12.87 -16.69 -15.36
CA TYR A 171 14.32 -16.72 -15.57
C TYR A 171 15.07 -17.41 -14.42
N GLU A 172 14.66 -17.21 -13.17
CA GLU A 172 15.21 -17.93 -12.02
C GLU A 172 14.97 -19.45 -12.16
N ASP A 173 13.77 -19.87 -12.58
CA ASP A 173 13.43 -21.26 -12.85
C ASP A 173 14.25 -21.87 -14.00
N ARG A 174 14.80 -21.03 -14.89
CA ARG A 174 15.77 -21.42 -15.94
C ARG A 174 17.23 -21.43 -15.45
N GLY A 175 17.47 -21.11 -14.18
CA GLY A 175 18.79 -21.13 -13.56
C GLY A 175 19.55 -19.79 -13.62
N TYR A 176 18.90 -18.69 -14.01
CA TYR A 176 19.55 -17.37 -13.99
C TYR A 176 19.70 -16.89 -12.54
N PRO A 177 20.85 -16.30 -12.16
CA PRO A 177 20.98 -15.57 -10.90
C PRO A 177 19.98 -14.41 -10.84
N LEU A 178 19.47 -14.10 -9.64
CA LEU A 178 18.43 -13.08 -9.43
C LEU A 178 18.69 -11.74 -10.13
N GLU A 179 19.91 -11.21 -10.06
CA GLU A 179 20.25 -9.93 -10.70
C GLU A 179 20.22 -10.00 -12.23
N ALA A 180 20.64 -11.13 -12.81
CA ALA A 180 20.51 -11.38 -14.25
C ALA A 180 19.04 -11.58 -14.65
N ALA A 181 18.26 -12.32 -13.85
CA ALA A 181 16.83 -12.51 -14.08
C ALA A 181 16.04 -11.20 -14.05
N LYS A 182 16.37 -10.28 -13.12
CA LYS A 182 15.82 -8.92 -13.07
C LYS A 182 16.13 -8.10 -14.32
N LEU A 183 17.39 -8.12 -14.78
CA LEU A 183 17.81 -7.40 -15.97
C LEU A 183 17.10 -7.93 -17.22
N GLU A 184 17.08 -9.25 -17.40
CA GLU A 184 16.39 -9.89 -18.52
C GLU A 184 14.89 -9.64 -18.51
N ALA A 185 14.26 -9.67 -17.34
CA ALA A 185 12.86 -9.34 -17.18
C ALA A 185 12.56 -7.89 -17.57
N PHE A 186 13.42 -6.95 -17.16
CA PHE A 186 13.33 -5.54 -17.54
C PHE A 186 13.47 -5.37 -19.06
N ASN A 187 14.48 -5.98 -19.66
CA ASN A 187 14.73 -5.94 -21.11
C ASN A 187 13.53 -6.48 -21.90
N ARG A 188 12.99 -7.64 -21.48
CA ARG A 188 11.81 -8.26 -22.11
C ARG A 188 10.56 -7.39 -22.00
N MET A 189 10.29 -6.77 -20.84
CA MET A 189 9.14 -5.87 -20.67
C MET A 189 9.23 -4.62 -21.55
N HIS A 190 10.43 -4.08 -21.73
CA HIS A 190 10.63 -2.82 -22.47
C HIS A 190 11.01 -3.04 -23.94
N GLY A 191 11.03 -4.28 -24.42
CA GLY A 191 11.39 -4.62 -25.79
C GLY A 191 12.84 -4.29 -26.15
N ILE A 192 13.73 -4.20 -25.16
CA ILE A 192 15.14 -3.95 -25.35
C ILE A 192 15.79 -5.29 -25.74
N LYS A 193 16.19 -5.42 -27.01
CA LYS A 193 17.00 -6.55 -27.47
C LYS A 193 18.47 -6.19 -27.29
N GLU A 194 19.09 -6.65 -26.21
CA GLU A 194 20.54 -6.81 -26.20
C GLU A 194 20.86 -8.24 -26.62
N GLU A 195 21.57 -8.39 -27.74
CA GLU A 195 22.19 -9.66 -28.12
C GLU A 195 23.28 -9.96 -27.09
N TYR A 196 23.01 -10.87 -26.13
CA TYR A 196 24.07 -11.45 -25.31
C TYR A 196 24.98 -12.27 -26.23
N HIS A 197 26.11 -11.67 -26.63
CA HIS A 197 27.27 -12.38 -27.16
C HIS A 197 28.24 -12.63 -26.01
N GLY A 198 28.47 -13.90 -25.68
CA GLY A 198 29.51 -14.35 -24.75
C GLY A 198 29.12 -15.60 -23.99
#